data_AF-A0A1Q3C7J6-F1
#
_entry.id   AF-A0A1Q3C7J6-F1
#
_cell.length_a   1.000
_cell.length_b   1.000
_cell.length_c   1.000
_cell.angle_alpha   90.00
_cell.angle_beta   90.00
_cell.angle_gamma   90.00
#
_symmetry.space_group_name_H-M   'P 1'
#
loop_
_entity.id
_entity.type
_entity.pdbx_description
1 polymer ?
#
loop_
_entity_poly.entity_id
_entity_poly.type
_entity_poly.pdbx_seq_one_letter_code
_entity_poly.pdbx_strand_id
1 'polypeptide(L)'
;PYFDGNNYSHWKAKMTIFIQSLDYNLWDLIVDGPNLPTVILENGDLVSKPRNLYDDNDRKKVQINAKAKHIIICAINSNDFNRISSCVSAKEMWDRLEVTYEGTNQVKEAKISMLVHEYEMFTMNENEDIKSMFSRFTNIINALQALDKTYSNSEMVRKILRKFKKFLPNKKKFGGNPNKRIHQKGEASKLEEIICFECNKPGHYKSVCPRLNKK
;
A
#
# COMPACT_ATOMS: atom_id res chain seq x y z
N PRO A 1 -8.74 -22.47 -16.89
CA PRO A 1 -7.32 -22.02 -16.85
C PRO A 1 -6.45 -23.09 -16.19
N TYR A 2 -5.32 -23.48 -16.78
CA TYR A 2 -4.44 -24.51 -16.20
C TYR A 2 -3.34 -23.88 -15.34
N PHE A 3 -2.96 -24.54 -14.24
CA PHE A 3 -1.93 -24.16 -13.30
C PHE A 3 -0.75 -25.12 -13.35
N ASP A 4 0.40 -24.59 -13.76
CA ASP A 4 1.65 -25.33 -13.89
C ASP A 4 2.54 -25.24 -12.62
N GLY A 5 2.07 -24.57 -11.57
CA GLY A 5 2.83 -24.32 -10.34
C GLY A 5 3.49 -22.94 -10.29
N ASN A 6 3.47 -22.16 -11.38
CA ASN A 6 4.10 -20.85 -11.46
C ASN A 6 3.06 -19.71 -11.47
N ASN A 7 3.44 -18.56 -10.90
CA ASN A 7 2.62 -17.34 -10.91
C ASN A 7 1.18 -17.55 -10.40
N TYR A 8 1.06 -18.11 -9.20
CA TYR A 8 -0.23 -18.46 -8.58
C TYR A 8 -1.20 -17.28 -8.54
N SER A 9 -0.73 -16.06 -8.23
CA SER A 9 -1.59 -14.86 -8.20
C SER A 9 -2.30 -14.61 -9.52
N HIS A 10 -1.59 -14.75 -10.65
CA HIS A 10 -2.17 -14.61 -11.99
C HIS A 10 -3.15 -15.74 -12.32
N TRP A 11 -2.79 -16.98 -11.98
CA TRP A 11 -3.69 -18.12 -12.16
C TRP A 11 -4.97 -17.97 -11.33
N LYS A 12 -4.84 -17.59 -10.05
CA LYS A 12 -5.94 -17.36 -9.11
C LYS A 12 -6.90 -16.31 -9.64
N ALA A 13 -6.39 -15.19 -10.13
CA ALA A 13 -7.22 -14.14 -10.74
C ALA A 13 -8.01 -14.68 -11.95
N LYS A 14 -7.34 -15.39 -12.88
CA LYS A 14 -8.00 -16.00 -14.05
C LYS A 14 -9.02 -17.07 -13.67
N MET A 15 -8.70 -17.91 -12.69
CA MET A 15 -9.55 -19.00 -12.25
C MET A 15 -10.79 -18.48 -11.54
N THR A 16 -10.64 -17.44 -10.70
CA THR A 16 -11.74 -16.76 -10.02
C THR A 16 -12.77 -16.26 -11.04
N ILE A 17 -12.31 -15.51 -12.05
CA ILE A 17 -13.17 -14.98 -13.13
C ILE A 17 -13.83 -16.13 -13.90
N PHE A 18 -13.09 -17.20 -14.20
CA PHE A 18 -13.63 -18.37 -14.90
C PHE A 18 -14.76 -19.04 -14.12
N ILE A 19 -14.58 -19.30 -12.83
CA ILE A 19 -15.61 -19.91 -11.99
C ILE A 19 -16.84 -19.02 -11.89
N GLN A 20 -16.64 -17.72 -11.62
CA GLN A 20 -17.72 -16.73 -11.56
C GLN A 20 -18.51 -16.66 -12.87
N SER A 21 -17.84 -16.77 -14.02
CA SER A 21 -18.49 -16.76 -15.33
C SER A 21 -19.32 -18.02 -15.62
N LEU A 22 -19.01 -19.15 -14.96
CA LEU A 22 -19.77 -20.39 -15.12
C LEU A 22 -21.05 -20.40 -14.27
N ASP A 23 -20.94 -19.99 -13.01
CA ASP A 23 -22.04 -19.86 -12.06
C ASP A 23 -21.49 -19.16 -10.80
N TYR A 24 -22.04 -17.99 -10.45
CA TYR A 24 -21.56 -17.25 -9.29
C TYR A 24 -21.76 -18.02 -7.98
N ASN A 25 -22.79 -18.89 -7.90
CA ASN A 25 -23.01 -19.73 -6.72
C ASN A 25 -21.87 -20.75 -6.50
N LEU A 26 -21.12 -21.11 -7.54
CA LEU A 26 -19.91 -21.95 -7.38
C LEU A 26 -18.82 -21.17 -6.66
N TRP A 27 -18.68 -19.87 -6.96
CA TRP A 27 -17.67 -19.02 -6.33
C TRP A 27 -18.01 -18.78 -4.85
N ASP A 28 -19.26 -18.44 -4.55
CA ASP A 28 -19.72 -18.26 -3.17
C ASP A 28 -19.47 -19.51 -2.34
N LEU A 29 -19.74 -20.70 -2.89
CA LEU A 29 -19.48 -21.98 -2.21
C LEU A 29 -17.98 -22.22 -1.94
N ILE A 30 -17.10 -21.79 -2.83
CA ILE A 30 -15.64 -21.94 -2.65
C ILE A 30 -15.13 -20.98 -1.57
N VAL A 31 -15.64 -19.74 -1.55
CA VAL A 31 -15.17 -18.71 -0.62
C VAL A 31 -15.77 -18.91 0.78
N ASP A 32 -17.10 -18.97 0.88
CA ASP A 32 -17.81 -19.02 2.16
C ASP A 32 -17.87 -20.43 2.74
N GLY A 33 -17.72 -21.43 1.87
CA GLY A 33 -17.71 -22.83 2.23
C GLY A 33 -19.06 -23.50 2.01
N PRO A 34 -19.07 -24.76 1.54
CA PRO A 34 -20.31 -25.47 1.41
C PRO A 34 -20.90 -25.77 2.80
N ASN A 35 -22.16 -25.41 3.00
CA ASN A 35 -23.00 -25.96 4.07
C ASN A 35 -23.33 -27.42 3.74
N LEU A 36 -22.31 -28.29 3.68
CA LEU A 36 -22.48 -29.70 3.37
C LEU A 36 -23.50 -30.32 4.33
N PRO A 37 -24.32 -31.27 3.86
CA PRO A 37 -25.33 -31.90 4.70
C PRO A 37 -24.72 -32.54 5.95
N THR A 38 -25.13 -32.07 7.12
CA THR A 38 -24.72 -32.60 8.43
C THR A 38 -25.93 -33.01 9.25
N VAL A 39 -25.72 -33.91 10.20
CA VAL A 39 -26.68 -34.29 11.24
C VAL A 39 -26.04 -34.09 12.60
N ILE A 40 -26.83 -33.64 13.56
CA ILE A 40 -26.42 -33.55 14.97
C ILE A 40 -26.78 -34.88 15.63
N LEU A 41 -25.78 -35.55 16.19
CA LEU A 41 -25.95 -36.77 16.96
C LEU A 41 -26.50 -36.47 18.36
N GLU A 42 -27.01 -37.49 19.05
CA GLU A 42 -27.57 -37.35 20.41
C GLU A 42 -26.56 -36.80 21.42
N ASN A 43 -25.26 -37.01 21.17
CA ASN A 43 -24.17 -36.49 21.98
C ASN A 43 -23.77 -35.03 21.63
N GLY A 44 -24.45 -34.40 20.67
CA GLY A 44 -24.18 -33.03 20.21
C GLY A 44 -23.17 -32.92 19.06
N ASP A 45 -22.55 -34.02 18.62
CA ASP A 45 -21.55 -33.99 17.56
C ASP A 45 -22.18 -33.76 16.19
N LEU A 46 -21.54 -32.93 15.36
CA LEU A 46 -21.89 -32.71 13.96
C LEU A 46 -21.16 -33.73 13.08
N VAL A 47 -21.90 -34.62 12.43
CA VAL A 47 -21.34 -35.59 11.47
C VAL A 47 -21.94 -35.41 10.08
N SER A 48 -21.23 -35.88 9.06
CA SER A 48 -21.75 -35.87 7.69
C SER A 48 -23.03 -36.69 7.60
N LYS A 49 -24.07 -36.10 7.00
CA LYS A 49 -25.35 -36.78 6.80
C LYS A 49 -25.13 -38.00 5.88
N PRO A 50 -25.68 -39.18 6.21
CA PRO A 50 -25.65 -40.33 5.32
C PRO A 50 -26.36 -40.05 3.98
N ARG A 51 -25.77 -40.50 2.87
CA ARG A 51 -26.28 -40.22 1.50
C ARG A 51 -27.71 -40.70 1.25
N ASN A 52 -28.12 -41.79 1.90
CA ASN A 52 -29.46 -42.34 1.80
C ASN A 52 -30.54 -41.44 2.43
N LEU A 53 -30.15 -40.48 3.28
CA LEU A 53 -31.05 -39.54 3.94
C LEU A 53 -31.09 -38.17 3.25
N TYR A 54 -30.39 -38.01 2.12
CA TYR A 54 -30.33 -36.73 1.41
C TYR A 54 -31.68 -36.37 0.80
N ASP A 55 -32.14 -35.16 1.13
CA ASP A 55 -33.22 -34.50 0.41
C ASP A 55 -32.71 -33.84 -0.88
N ASP A 56 -33.61 -33.21 -1.64
CA ASP A 56 -33.25 -32.57 -2.92
C ASP A 56 -32.29 -31.38 -2.73
N ASN A 57 -32.38 -30.67 -1.61
CA ASN A 57 -31.51 -29.55 -1.29
C ASN A 57 -30.09 -30.03 -0.94
N ASP A 58 -29.97 -31.11 -0.17
CA ASP A 58 -28.71 -31.77 0.15
C ASP A 58 -28.00 -32.24 -1.12
N ARG A 59 -28.74 -32.90 -2.02
CA ARG A 59 -28.22 -33.35 -3.33
C ARG A 59 -27.71 -32.18 -4.14
N LYS A 60 -28.46 -31.07 -4.20
CA LYS A 60 -28.05 -29.85 -4.91
C LYS A 60 -26.74 -29.29 -4.36
N LYS A 61 -26.60 -29.17 -3.04
CA LYS A 61 -25.37 -28.67 -2.40
C LYS A 61 -24.16 -29.56 -2.69
N VAL A 62 -24.32 -30.88 -2.54
CA VAL A 62 -23.24 -31.85 -2.82
C VAL A 62 -22.85 -31.84 -4.29
N GLN A 63 -23.82 -31.69 -5.20
CA GLN A 63 -23.57 -31.60 -6.64
C GLN A 63 -22.78 -30.34 -7.02
N ILE A 64 -23.14 -29.17 -6.46
CA ILE A 64 -22.41 -27.92 -6.72
C ILE A 64 -20.98 -28.02 -6.17
N ASN A 65 -20.80 -28.55 -4.95
CA ASN A 65 -19.46 -28.79 -4.40
C ASN A 65 -18.65 -29.78 -5.28
N ALA A 66 -19.26 -30.86 -5.75
CA ALA A 66 -18.59 -31.81 -6.65
C ALA A 66 -18.17 -31.15 -7.98
N LYS A 67 -19.02 -30.28 -8.56
CA LYS A 67 -18.70 -29.50 -9.76
C LYS A 67 -17.53 -28.55 -9.50
N ALA A 68 -17.52 -27.85 -8.37
CA ALA A 68 -16.42 -26.97 -7.98
C ALA A 68 -15.10 -27.75 -7.79
N LYS A 69 -15.13 -28.89 -7.08
CA LYS A 69 -13.96 -29.78 -6.94
C LYS A 69 -13.43 -30.23 -8.30
N HIS A 70 -14.32 -30.63 -9.20
CA HIS A 70 -13.95 -31.06 -10.54
C HIS A 70 -13.23 -29.95 -11.32
N ILE A 71 -13.76 -28.72 -11.29
CA ILE A 71 -13.13 -27.57 -11.95
C ILE A 71 -11.70 -27.35 -11.41
N ILE A 72 -11.51 -27.37 -10.09
CA ILE A 72 -10.19 -27.19 -9.47
C ILE A 72 -9.23 -28.32 -9.88
N ILE A 73 -9.65 -29.58 -9.79
CA ILE A 73 -8.81 -30.74 -10.14
C ILE A 73 -8.35 -30.69 -11.59
N CYS A 74 -9.24 -30.35 -12.53
CA CYS A 74 -8.90 -30.24 -13.95
C CYS A 74 -8.01 -29.04 -14.27
N ALA A 75 -7.89 -28.10 -13.34
CA ALA A 75 -7.16 -26.86 -13.54
C ALA A 75 -5.73 -26.89 -12.99
N ILE A 76 -5.28 -27.99 -12.37
CA ILE A 76 -3.98 -28.05 -11.68
C ILE A 76 -3.13 -29.22 -12.18
N ASN A 77 -1.83 -29.13 -11.94
CA ASN A 77 -0.88 -30.20 -12.23
C ASN A 77 -0.99 -31.36 -11.20
N SER A 78 -0.35 -32.49 -11.52
CA SER A 78 -0.38 -33.70 -10.68
C SER A 78 0.20 -33.51 -9.28
N ASN A 79 1.23 -32.67 -9.12
CA ASN A 79 1.84 -32.42 -7.82
C ASN A 79 0.85 -31.69 -6.90
N ASP A 80 0.18 -30.67 -7.41
CA ASP A 80 -0.85 -29.95 -6.66
C ASP A 80 -2.09 -30.79 -6.40
N PHE A 81 -2.49 -31.62 -7.38
CA PHE A 81 -3.56 -32.58 -7.17
C PHE A 81 -3.31 -33.48 -5.95
N ASN A 82 -2.10 -34.06 -5.85
CA ASN A 82 -1.75 -34.91 -4.71
C ASN A 82 -1.84 -34.19 -3.36
N ARG A 83 -1.69 -32.87 -3.34
CA ARG A 83 -1.69 -32.05 -2.11
C ARG A 83 -3.10 -31.71 -1.62
N ILE A 84 -4.09 -31.72 -2.53
CA ILE A 84 -5.47 -31.35 -2.23
C ILE A 84 -6.48 -32.49 -2.42
N SER A 85 -6.04 -33.65 -2.90
CA SER A 85 -6.92 -34.78 -3.25
C SER A 85 -7.72 -35.32 -2.06
N SER A 86 -7.19 -35.21 -0.85
CA SER A 86 -7.84 -35.63 0.39
C SER A 86 -8.84 -34.62 0.96
N CYS A 87 -8.91 -33.40 0.41
CA CYS A 87 -9.80 -32.36 0.90
C CYS A 87 -11.29 -32.72 0.68
N VAL A 88 -12.10 -32.44 1.69
CA VAL A 88 -13.52 -32.83 1.73
C VAL A 88 -14.35 -31.91 0.81
N SER A 89 -14.02 -30.63 0.76
CA SER A 89 -14.76 -29.61 0.02
C SER A 89 -13.90 -28.86 -1.01
N ALA A 90 -14.56 -28.23 -1.99
CA ALA A 90 -13.88 -27.33 -2.93
C ALA A 90 -13.26 -26.11 -2.22
N LYS A 91 -13.91 -25.63 -1.15
CA LYS A 91 -13.33 -24.60 -0.28
C LYS A 91 -11.99 -25.06 0.31
N GLU A 92 -11.97 -26.23 0.94
CA GLU A 92 -10.74 -26.73 1.56
C GLU A 92 -9.62 -26.93 0.52
N MET A 93 -9.96 -27.37 -0.70
CA MET A 93 -9.02 -27.44 -1.82
C MET A 93 -8.45 -26.07 -2.18
N TRP A 94 -9.31 -25.06 -2.28
CA TRP A 94 -8.93 -23.69 -2.62
C TRP A 94 -8.06 -23.06 -1.52
N ASP A 95 -8.51 -23.14 -0.26
CA ASP A 95 -7.78 -22.64 0.91
C ASP A 95 -6.40 -23.33 1.03
N ARG A 96 -6.30 -24.62 0.72
CA ARG A 96 -5.00 -25.35 0.74
C ARG A 96 -4.04 -24.86 -0.35
N LEU A 97 -4.55 -24.58 -1.55
CA LEU A 97 -3.74 -23.98 -2.62
C LEU A 97 -3.29 -22.58 -2.22
N GLU A 98 -4.18 -21.76 -1.67
CA GLU A 98 -3.87 -20.41 -1.22
C GLU A 98 -2.76 -20.43 -0.15
N VAL A 99 -2.91 -21.26 0.89
CA VAL A 99 -1.90 -21.43 1.94
C VAL A 99 -0.56 -21.88 1.39
N THR A 100 -0.56 -22.72 0.36
CA THR A 100 0.69 -23.17 -0.28
C THR A 100 1.46 -22.02 -0.90
N TYR A 101 0.77 -21.24 -1.72
CA TYR A 101 1.41 -20.35 -2.67
C TYR A 101 1.49 -18.90 -2.17
N GLU A 102 0.57 -18.51 -1.29
CA GLU A 102 0.52 -17.18 -0.67
C GLU A 102 0.98 -17.22 0.81
N GLY A 103 1.09 -18.42 1.41
CA GLY A 103 1.36 -18.60 2.84
C GLY A 103 0.08 -18.55 3.68
N THR A 104 0.19 -18.81 4.98
CA THR A 104 -0.98 -18.68 5.87
C THR A 104 -1.28 -17.22 6.19
N ASN A 105 -2.53 -16.93 6.56
CA ASN A 105 -2.90 -15.62 7.08
C ASN A 105 -2.02 -15.18 8.25
N GLN A 106 -1.61 -16.10 9.15
CA GLN A 106 -0.71 -15.75 10.25
C GLN A 106 0.68 -15.29 9.76
N VAL A 107 1.21 -15.93 8.72
CA VAL A 107 2.49 -15.52 8.11
C VAL A 107 2.33 -14.18 7.38
N LYS A 108 1.21 -13.98 6.67
CA LYS A 108 0.87 -12.69 6.04
C LYS A 108 0.80 -11.57 7.09
N GLU A 109 0.06 -11.77 8.16
CA GLU A 109 -0.08 -10.81 9.27
C GLU A 109 1.23 -10.55 10.02
N ALA A 110 2.04 -11.59 10.24
CA ALA A 110 3.37 -11.42 10.83
C ALA A 110 4.27 -10.56 9.92
N LYS A 111 4.25 -10.81 8.61
CA LYS A 111 5.01 -10.02 7.63
C LYS A 111 4.51 -8.57 7.54
N ILE A 112 3.20 -8.36 7.55
CA ILE A 112 2.61 -7.01 7.64
C ILE A 112 3.08 -6.33 8.92
N SER A 113 2.99 -6.99 10.08
CA SER A 113 3.43 -6.41 11.37
C SER A 113 4.91 -6.04 11.37
N MET A 114 5.78 -6.89 10.82
CA MET A 114 7.22 -6.59 10.68
C MET A 114 7.46 -5.38 9.78
N LEU A 115 6.81 -5.32 8.62
CA LEU A 115 6.96 -4.20 7.67
C LEU A 115 6.36 -2.89 8.22
N VAL A 116 5.23 -2.97 8.94
CA VAL A 116 4.63 -1.81 9.63
C VAL A 116 5.61 -1.31 10.70
N HIS A 117 6.21 -2.21 11.48
CA HIS A 117 7.22 -1.83 12.46
C HIS A 117 8.44 -1.17 11.79
N GLU A 118 8.95 -1.74 10.68
CA GLU A 118 10.04 -1.16 9.91
C GLU A 118 9.68 0.23 9.37
N TYR A 119 8.48 0.39 8.82
CA TYR A 119 7.92 1.68 8.39
C TYR A 119 7.84 2.67 9.56
N GLU A 120 7.38 2.22 10.73
CA GLU A 120 7.20 3.06 11.90
C GLU A 120 8.54 3.58 12.43
N MET A 121 9.49 2.66 12.55
CA MET A 121 10.84 2.88 13.02
C MET A 121 11.73 3.56 11.99
N PHE A 122 11.33 3.57 10.71
CA PHE A 122 12.12 4.12 9.60
C PHE A 122 12.77 5.46 9.94
N THR A 123 14.09 5.53 9.76
CA THR A 123 14.92 6.73 9.85
C THR A 123 15.93 6.71 8.71
N MET A 124 16.40 7.90 8.36
CA MET A 124 17.61 8.03 7.55
C MET A 124 18.82 7.57 8.39
N ASN A 125 19.76 6.86 7.76
CA ASN A 125 20.98 6.44 8.43
C ASN A 125 22.04 7.54 8.35
N GLU A 126 23.04 7.55 9.26
CA GLU A 126 24.02 8.64 9.39
C GLU A 126 24.87 8.88 8.13
N ASN A 127 25.14 7.84 7.35
CA ASN A 127 25.97 7.88 6.14
C ASN A 127 25.20 7.55 4.86
N GLU A 128 23.87 7.61 4.92
CA GLU A 128 23.02 7.30 3.78
C GLU A 128 22.70 8.56 3.00
N ASP A 129 22.73 8.49 1.66
CA ASP A 129 22.27 9.57 0.81
C ASP A 129 20.74 9.56 0.64
N ILE A 130 20.18 10.69 0.23
CA ILE A 130 18.73 10.88 0.10
C ILE A 130 18.10 9.84 -0.86
N LYS A 131 18.76 9.54 -1.99
CA LYS A 131 18.24 8.59 -2.98
C LYS A 131 18.20 7.17 -2.43
N SER A 132 19.24 6.76 -1.72
CA SER A 132 19.29 5.46 -1.03
C SER A 132 18.19 5.34 0.04
N MET A 133 17.98 6.40 0.83
CA MET A 133 16.90 6.46 1.82
C MET A 133 15.52 6.30 1.18
N PHE A 134 15.22 7.05 0.12
CA PHE A 134 13.95 6.95 -0.60
C PHE A 134 13.75 5.55 -1.21
N SER A 135 14.83 4.92 -1.69
CA SER A 135 14.76 3.57 -2.25
C SER A 135 14.35 2.55 -1.18
N ARG A 136 14.96 2.58 0.01
CA ARG A 136 14.55 1.72 1.14
C ARG A 136 13.10 1.97 1.57
N PHE A 137 12.72 3.24 1.70
CA PHE A 137 11.34 3.60 2.06
C PHE A 137 10.33 3.06 1.03
N THR A 138 10.64 3.22 -0.26
CA THR A 138 9.79 2.74 -1.34
C THR A 138 9.68 1.23 -1.35
N ASN A 139 10.76 0.50 -1.05
CA ASN A 139 10.74 -0.95 -0.94
C ASN A 139 9.78 -1.42 0.18
N ILE A 140 9.81 -0.75 1.34
CA ILE A 140 8.89 -1.05 2.44
C ILE A 140 7.43 -0.81 2.02
N ILE A 141 7.15 0.34 1.38
CA ILE A 141 5.81 0.68 0.90
C ILE A 141 5.31 -0.31 -0.14
N ASN A 142 6.13 -0.66 -1.13
CA ASN A 142 5.76 -1.60 -2.18
C ASN A 142 5.48 -2.99 -1.60
N ALA A 143 6.28 -3.43 -0.62
CA ALA A 143 6.07 -4.69 0.08
C ALA A 143 4.75 -4.69 0.88
N LEU A 144 4.41 -3.57 1.53
CA LEU A 144 3.13 -3.41 2.23
C LEU A 144 1.95 -3.38 1.26
N GLN A 145 2.07 -2.66 0.14
CA GLN A 145 1.04 -2.61 -0.91
C GLN A 145 0.78 -3.99 -1.53
N ALA A 146 1.82 -4.80 -1.74
CA ALA A 146 1.68 -6.17 -2.22
C ALA A 146 0.95 -7.11 -1.23
N LEU A 147 0.78 -6.69 0.03
CA LEU A 147 0.02 -7.39 1.07
C LEU A 147 -1.30 -6.68 1.40
N ASP A 148 -1.78 -5.82 0.50
CA ASP A 148 -3.03 -5.05 0.63
C ASP A 148 -3.02 -4.00 1.75
N LYS A 149 -1.85 -3.69 2.33
CA LYS A 149 -1.66 -2.62 3.32
C LYS A 149 -1.15 -1.35 2.63
N THR A 150 -2.03 -0.39 2.40
CA THR A 150 -1.68 0.84 1.68
C THR A 150 -1.59 2.06 2.61
N TYR A 151 -0.78 3.04 2.21
CA TYR A 151 -0.67 4.35 2.84
C TYR A 151 -0.91 5.42 1.79
N SER A 152 -1.61 6.49 2.15
CA SER A 152 -1.80 7.62 1.25
C SER A 152 -0.48 8.36 1.00
N ASN A 153 -0.36 9.01 -0.16
CA ASN A 153 0.79 9.88 -0.46
C ASN A 153 1.02 10.93 0.64
N SER A 154 -0.05 11.46 1.22
CA SER A 154 0.04 12.45 2.31
C SER A 154 0.69 11.88 3.58
N GLU A 155 0.38 10.63 3.94
CA GLU A 155 0.94 9.94 5.09
C GLU A 155 2.41 9.62 4.86
N MET A 156 2.75 9.11 3.67
CA MET A 156 4.12 8.82 3.28
C MET A 156 5.00 10.07 3.31
N VAL A 157 4.56 11.15 2.68
CA VAL A 157 5.29 12.43 2.68
C VAL A 157 5.45 12.96 4.11
N ARG A 158 4.39 12.94 4.92
CA ARG A 158 4.46 13.37 6.32
C ARG A 158 5.44 12.53 7.14
N LYS A 159 5.51 11.22 6.89
CA LYS A 159 6.44 10.30 7.55
C LYS A 159 7.89 10.64 7.21
N ILE A 160 8.20 10.76 5.92
CA ILE A 160 9.55 11.11 5.45
C ILE A 160 9.96 12.47 6.01
N LEU A 161 9.11 13.50 5.89
CA LEU A 161 9.43 14.85 6.39
C LEU A 161 9.68 14.88 7.90
N ARG A 162 8.95 14.11 8.71
CA ARG A 162 9.18 14.04 10.17
C ARG A 162 10.54 13.44 10.51
N LYS A 163 10.95 12.40 9.77
CA LYS A 163 12.23 11.70 10.00
C LYS A 163 13.41 12.47 9.39
N PHE A 164 13.18 13.20 8.31
CA PHE A 164 14.14 14.09 7.67
C PHE A 164 14.40 15.38 8.47
N LYS A 165 13.37 15.95 9.12
CA LYS A 165 13.51 17.11 10.02
C LYS A 165 14.42 16.86 11.23
N LYS A 166 14.64 15.60 11.63
CA LYS A 166 15.62 15.24 12.66
C LYS A 166 17.07 15.34 12.17
N PHE A 167 17.29 15.18 10.86
CA PHE A 167 18.61 15.26 10.23
C PHE A 167 18.92 16.62 9.61
N LEU A 168 17.89 17.41 9.29
CA LEU A 168 18.09 18.82 8.95
C LEU A 168 18.53 19.55 10.23
N PRO A 169 19.76 20.10 10.30
CA PRO A 169 20.12 20.98 11.40
C PRO A 169 19.07 22.09 11.45
N ASN A 170 18.59 22.36 12.67
CA ASN A 170 17.58 23.35 12.98
C ASN A 170 18.06 24.74 12.48
N LYS A 171 17.87 25.07 11.20
CA LYS A 171 18.11 26.41 10.67
C LYS A 171 16.97 27.33 11.11
N LYS A 172 16.88 27.56 12.42
CA LYS A 172 16.28 28.75 13.02
C LYS A 172 17.44 29.45 13.74
N LYS A 173 18.00 30.57 13.28
CA LYS A 173 17.34 31.82 12.92
C LYS A 173 18.12 32.59 11.83
N PHE A 174 17.60 32.68 10.62
CA PHE A 174 17.68 33.92 9.83
C PHE A 174 16.48 34.78 10.23
N GLY A 175 16.50 35.24 11.47
CA GLY A 175 15.48 36.09 12.06
C GLY A 175 16.19 37.08 12.96
N GLY A 176 16.57 38.22 12.39
CA GLY A 176 17.02 39.38 13.14
C GLY A 176 15.98 39.74 14.18
N ASN A 177 16.42 39.90 15.42
CA ASN A 177 15.56 40.35 16.51
C ASN A 177 15.18 41.82 16.25
N PRO A 178 13.89 42.19 16.20
CA PRO A 178 13.49 43.58 16.14
C PRO A 178 13.59 44.16 17.55
N ASN A 179 14.66 44.91 17.82
CA ASN A 179 14.91 45.82 18.96
C ASN A 179 16.25 45.55 19.67
N LYS A 180 17.32 46.09 19.08
CA LYS A 180 18.40 46.72 19.86
C LYS A 180 18.72 48.06 19.21
N ARG A 181 18.20 49.14 19.79
CA ARG A 181 18.74 50.49 19.57
C ARG A 181 20.16 50.49 20.12
N ILE A 182 21.15 50.53 19.25
CA ILE A 182 22.52 50.92 19.61
C ILE A 182 22.81 52.18 18.83
N HIS A 183 22.91 53.26 19.59
CA HIS A 183 23.37 54.57 19.18
C HIS A 183 24.83 54.42 18.70
N GLN A 184 25.14 54.78 17.46
CA GLN A 184 26.52 55.03 17.05
C GLN A 184 26.61 56.44 16.47
N LYS A 185 27.39 57.25 17.20
CA LYS A 185 27.95 58.52 16.78
C LYS A 185 28.79 58.29 15.53
N GLY A 186 28.88 59.35 14.73
CA GLY A 186 29.25 59.30 13.32
C GLY A 186 30.67 58.86 13.00
N GLU A 187 30.83 58.49 11.74
CA GLU A 187 32.00 58.78 10.92
C GLU A 187 31.53 58.89 9.47
N ALA A 188 31.93 59.97 8.81
CA ALA A 188 31.40 60.41 7.53
C ALA A 188 31.95 59.55 6.39
N SER A 189 31.08 58.82 5.69
CA SER A 189 31.34 58.30 4.34
C SER A 189 30.47 59.05 3.34
N LYS A 190 31.14 59.69 2.38
CA LYS A 190 30.58 60.58 1.35
C LYS A 190 29.34 59.95 0.70
N LEU A 191 28.16 60.57 0.89
CA LEU A 191 27.02 60.35 0.01
C LEU A 191 27.42 60.89 -1.36
N GLU A 192 27.54 60.02 -2.36
CA GLU A 192 27.50 60.47 -3.75
C GLU A 192 26.15 61.17 -3.96
N GLU A 193 26.20 62.48 -4.24
CA GLU A 193 25.01 63.24 -4.59
C GLU A 193 24.38 62.60 -5.83
N ILE A 194 23.11 62.22 -5.73
CA ILE A 194 22.36 61.67 -6.86
C ILE A 194 22.23 62.76 -7.93
N ILE A 195 22.92 62.60 -9.06
CA ILE A 195 22.85 63.51 -10.21
C ILE A 195 21.79 63.00 -11.19
N CYS A 196 20.86 63.88 -11.56
CA CYS A 196 19.83 63.58 -12.53
C CYS A 196 20.44 63.46 -13.94
N PHE A 197 20.36 62.28 -14.55
CA PHE A 197 20.89 62.01 -15.90
C PHE A 197 20.28 62.86 -17.02
N GLU A 198 19.16 63.55 -16.78
CA GLU A 198 18.45 64.32 -17.81
C GLU A 198 18.71 65.83 -17.76
N CYS A 199 19.13 66.36 -16.62
CA CYS A 199 19.50 67.79 -16.48
C CYS A 199 20.86 68.03 -15.85
N ASN A 200 21.57 66.95 -15.50
CA ASN A 200 22.88 66.93 -14.87
C ASN A 200 22.98 67.76 -13.58
N LYS A 201 21.86 67.90 -12.85
CA LYS A 201 21.80 68.59 -11.55
C LYS A 201 21.68 67.58 -10.40
N PRO A 202 22.33 67.81 -9.25
CA PRO A 202 22.24 66.93 -8.08
C PRO A 202 20.88 67.04 -7.38
N GLY A 203 20.56 66.03 -6.57
CA GLY A 203 19.44 66.02 -5.62
C GLY A 203 18.15 65.34 -6.09
N HIS A 204 18.08 64.79 -7.32
CA HIS A 204 16.90 64.06 -7.79
C HIS A 204 17.22 63.06 -8.91
N TYR A 205 16.36 62.06 -9.08
CA TYR A 205 16.44 61.08 -10.17
C TYR A 205 15.71 61.56 -11.43
N LYS A 206 16.03 60.98 -12.59
CA LYS A 206 15.40 61.27 -13.89
C LYS A 206 13.87 61.25 -13.83
N SER A 207 13.28 60.30 -13.10
CA SER A 207 11.82 60.15 -12.97
C SER A 207 11.09 61.33 -12.34
N VAL A 208 11.81 62.23 -11.65
CA VAL A 208 11.24 63.41 -10.97
C VAL A 208 11.82 64.71 -11.51
N CYS A 209 12.46 64.65 -12.70
CA CYS A 209 13.14 65.79 -13.30
C CYS A 209 12.14 66.88 -13.71
N PRO A 210 12.25 68.11 -13.18
CA PRO A 210 11.34 69.21 -13.52
C PRO A 210 11.34 69.59 -15.01
N ARG A 211 12.36 69.17 -15.78
CA ARG A 211 12.43 69.39 -17.22
C ARG A 211 11.59 68.41 -18.05
N LEU A 212 11.20 67.24 -17.52
CA LEU A 212 10.41 66.25 -18.26
C LEU A 212 8.92 66.63 -18.38
N ASN A 213 8.44 67.58 -17.59
CA ASN A 213 7.05 68.08 -17.66
C ASN A 213 6.89 69.30 -18.60
N LYS A 214 7.87 69.59 -19.46
CA LYS A 214 7.76 70.65 -20.48
C LYS A 214 8.19 70.12 -21.85
N LYS A 215 7.18 69.66 -22.60
CA LYS A 215 7.17 69.23 -24.02
C LYS A 215 7.72 67.86 -24.33
#